data_AF-A0A4D8XNU1-F1
#
_entry.id   AF-A0A4D8XNU1-F1
#
_cell.length_a   1.000
_cell.length_b   1.000
_cell.length_c   1.000
_cell.angle_alpha   90.00
_cell.angle_beta   90.00
_cell.angle_gamma   90.00
#
_symmetry.space_group_name_H-M   'P 1'
#
loop_
_entity.id
_entity.type
_entity.pdbx_description
1 polymer ?
#
loop_
_entity_poly.entity_id
_entity_poly.type
_entity_poly.pdbx_seq_one_letter_code
_entity_poly.pdbx_strand_id
1 'polypeptide(L)'
;YIHRVGRTARGASGCGRALLFLLPSELGFLKYLRAAKVSLNEYEFAEAKIANVQAQLEKLIEKNYFLNRSAKDAYRSYILAYASHALKHIFTPDALDLEAVSRGFGFAIPPRVNLLISATGGG
;
A
#
# COMPACT_ATOMS: atom_id res chain seq x y z
N TYR A 1 -0.48 12.01 -3.24
CA TYR A 1 -0.36 12.21 -1.77
C TYR A 1 -0.78 13.61 -1.32
N ILE A 2 -0.16 14.69 -1.83
CA ILE A 2 -0.40 16.08 -1.40
C ILE A 2 -1.87 16.50 -1.45
N HIS A 3 -2.57 16.21 -2.54
CA HIS A 3 -4.01 16.49 -2.66
C HIS A 3 -4.90 15.66 -1.72
N ARG A 4 -4.42 14.53 -1.19
CA ARG A 4 -5.17 13.68 -0.25
C ARG A 4 -5.07 14.19 1.18
N VAL A 5 -3.89 14.67 1.62
CA VAL A 5 -3.71 15.19 2.98
C VAL A 5 -4.46 16.51 3.21
N GLY A 6 -4.67 17.31 2.15
CA GLY A 6 -5.56 18.49 2.17
C GLY A 6 -7.06 18.19 2.35
N ARG A 7 -7.44 16.91 2.53
CA ARG A 7 -8.79 16.54 2.97
C ARG A 7 -8.94 16.52 4.50
N THR A 8 -7.83 16.46 5.23
CA THR A 8 -7.79 16.69 6.69
C THR A 8 -7.77 18.20 6.96
N ALA A 9 -8.15 18.65 8.15
CA ALA A 9 -7.99 20.06 8.58
C ALA A 9 -8.70 21.14 7.71
N ARG A 10 -9.90 20.86 7.17
CA ARG A 10 -10.66 21.85 6.40
C ARG A 10 -11.39 22.86 7.31
N GLY A 11 -11.32 24.15 7.00
CA GLY A 11 -11.95 25.25 7.74
C GLY A 11 -11.01 25.98 8.70
N ALA A 12 -11.40 27.17 9.16
CA ALA A 12 -10.55 28.07 9.96
C ALA A 12 -10.05 27.50 11.30
N SER A 13 -10.66 26.40 11.78
CA SER A 13 -10.38 25.76 13.07
C SER A 13 -10.01 24.26 12.95
N GLY A 14 -9.81 23.74 11.73
CA GLY A 14 -9.51 22.33 11.54
C GLY A 14 -8.05 21.98 11.83
N CYS A 15 -7.81 21.07 12.78
CA CYS A 15 -6.51 20.40 12.94
C CYS A 15 -6.62 18.96 12.45
N GLY A 16 -5.62 18.49 11.70
CA GLY A 16 -5.63 17.15 11.10
C GLY A 16 -4.22 16.59 11.01
N ARG A 17 -4.11 15.26 11.14
CA ARG A 17 -2.87 14.53 10.93
C ARG A 17 -3.12 13.47 9.87
N ALA A 18 -2.11 13.22 9.05
CA ALA A 18 -2.10 12.14 8.07
C ALA A 18 -0.89 11.26 8.34
N LEU A 19 -1.10 9.95 8.30
CA LEU A 19 -0.04 8.97 8.35
C LEU A 19 0.23 8.45 6.93
N LEU A 20 1.50 8.27 6.62
CA LEU A 20 1.97 7.65 5.39
C LEU A 20 2.75 6.41 5.80
N PHE A 21 2.29 5.24 5.36
CA PHE A 21 3.04 4.00 5.48
C PHE A 21 3.87 3.84 4.21
N LEU A 22 5.15 3.52 4.38
CA LEU A 22 6.07 3.23 3.29
C LEU A 22 6.74 1.89 3.54
N LEU A 23 6.88 1.10 2.48
CA LEU A 23 7.80 -0.03 2.48
C LEU A 23 9.25 0.48 2.47
N PRO A 24 10.22 -0.31 2.95
CA PRO A 24 11.63 0.06 2.88
C PRO A 24 12.11 0.41 1.46
N SER A 25 11.56 -0.26 0.44
CA SER A 25 11.83 0.01 -0.98
C SER A 25 11.30 1.37 -1.46
N GLU A 26 10.37 1.99 -0.74
CA GLU A 26 9.67 3.21 -1.14
C GLU A 26 10.25 4.49 -0.54
N LEU A 27 11.28 4.37 0.32
CA LEU A 27 11.86 5.52 1.03
C LEU A 27 12.39 6.62 0.08
N GLY A 28 12.70 6.27 -1.17
CA GLY A 28 13.01 7.24 -2.23
C GLY A 28 11.89 8.27 -2.45
N PHE A 29 10.63 7.93 -2.18
CA PHE A 29 9.48 8.83 -2.28
C PHE A 29 9.58 10.03 -1.33
N LEU A 30 10.26 9.88 -0.18
CA LEU A 30 10.47 10.96 0.78
C LEU A 30 11.21 12.14 0.16
N LYS A 31 12.09 11.91 -0.82
CA LYS A 31 12.82 12.97 -1.55
C LYS A 31 11.85 13.86 -2.35
N TYR A 32 10.86 13.25 -3.00
CA TYR A 32 9.82 13.96 -3.75
C TYR A 32 8.93 14.81 -2.85
N LEU A 33 8.56 14.27 -1.68
CA LEU A 33 7.77 15.00 -0.69
C LEU A 33 8.53 16.20 -0.12
N ARG A 34 9.82 16.03 0.17
CA ARG A 34 10.69 17.13 0.61
C ARG A 34 10.83 18.22 -0.44
N ALA A 35 11.03 17.84 -1.70
CA ALA A 35 11.08 18.79 -2.83
C ALA A 35 9.77 19.57 -3.00
N ALA A 36 8.64 18.92 -2.72
CA ALA A 36 7.33 19.55 -2.69
C ALA A 36 7.02 20.33 -1.39
N LYS A 37 8.04 20.58 -0.54
CA LYS A 37 7.96 21.32 0.74
C LYS A 37 6.97 20.72 1.74
N VAL A 38 6.80 19.40 1.72
CA VAL A 38 6.02 18.67 2.73
C VAL A 38 6.93 18.31 3.89
N SER A 39 6.66 18.85 5.08
CA SER A 39 7.32 18.44 6.32
C SER A 39 6.81 17.06 6.75
N LEU A 40 7.73 16.13 6.98
CA LEU A 40 7.45 14.77 7.41
C LEU A 40 8.16 14.52 8.73
N ASN A 41 7.45 13.90 9.66
CA ASN A 41 8.00 13.43 10.93
C ASN A 41 7.85 11.91 10.96
N GLU A 42 8.94 11.24 11.31
CA GLU A 42 8.88 9.81 11.58
C GLU A 42 8.00 9.55 12.80
N TYR A 43 7.20 8.48 12.73
CA TYR A 43 6.27 8.12 13.78
C TYR A 43 6.44 6.65 14.09
N GLU A 44 6.91 6.36 15.30
CA GLU A 44 7.05 5.01 15.80
C GLU A 44 5.79 4.58 16.57
N PHE A 45 5.33 3.37 16.30
CA PHE A 45 4.23 2.77 17.03
C PHE A 45 4.78 1.99 18.23
N ALA A 46 4.19 2.19 19.40
CA ALA A 46 4.49 1.34 20.55
C ALA A 46 3.98 -0.08 20.27
N GLU A 47 4.88 -1.07 20.25
CA GLU A 47 4.55 -2.47 19.94
C GLU A 47 3.42 -3.02 20.82
N ALA A 48 3.40 -2.65 22.11
CA ALA A 48 2.36 -3.03 23.06
C ALA A 48 0.94 -2.55 22.67
N LYS A 49 0.81 -1.59 21.74
CA LYS A 49 -0.47 -1.08 21.24
C LYS A 49 -0.88 -1.69 19.90
N ILE A 50 -0.07 -2.57 19.33
CA ILE A 50 -0.36 -3.23 18.05
C ILE A 50 -1.02 -4.58 18.34
N ALA A 51 -2.31 -4.69 18.02
CA ALA A 51 -3.02 -5.96 18.12
C ALA A 51 -2.62 -6.88 16.96
N ASN A 52 -2.29 -8.14 17.25
CA ASN A 52 -2.07 -9.15 16.23
C ASN A 52 -3.42 -9.65 15.71
N VAL A 53 -3.86 -9.12 14.56
CA VAL A 53 -5.14 -9.44 13.92
C VAL A 53 -5.02 -10.36 12.72
N GLN A 54 -3.81 -10.85 12.41
CA GLN A 54 -3.52 -11.56 11.15
C GLN A 54 -4.42 -12.80 10.97
N ALA A 55 -4.41 -13.72 11.94
CA ALA A 55 -5.20 -14.95 11.86
C ALA A 55 -6.73 -14.71 11.79
N GLN A 56 -7.20 -13.61 12.38
CA GLN A 56 -8.62 -13.24 12.36
C GLN A 56 -9.02 -12.74 10.97
N LEU A 57 -8.18 -11.92 10.33
CA LEU A 57 -8.39 -11.43 8.98
C LEU A 57 -8.34 -12.58 7.98
N GLU A 58 -7.33 -13.44 8.05
CA GLU A 58 -7.20 -14.60 7.15
C GLU A 58 -8.42 -15.50 7.23
N LYS A 59 -8.88 -15.83 8.44
CA LYS A 59 -10.09 -16.64 8.65
C LYS A 59 -11.35 -15.97 8.10
N LEU A 60 -11.46 -14.65 8.21
CA LEU A 60 -12.61 -13.90 7.69
C LEU A 60 -12.64 -13.92 6.15
N ILE A 61 -11.49 -13.65 5.53
CA ILE A 61 -11.33 -13.64 4.06
C ILE A 61 -11.47 -15.06 3.49
N GLU A 62 -11.00 -16.09 4.19
CA GLU A 62 -11.16 -17.48 3.76
C GLU A 62 -12.63 -17.92 3.77
N LYS A 63 -13.37 -17.62 4.85
CA LYS A 63 -14.73 -18.13 5.05
C LYS A 63 -15.78 -17.39 4.24
N ASN A 64 -15.60 -16.11 3.97
CA ASN A 64 -16.59 -15.32 3.27
C ASN A 64 -16.25 -15.23 1.78
N TYR A 65 -17.04 -15.89 0.94
CA TYR A 65 -16.85 -15.91 -0.51
C TYR A 65 -16.75 -14.52 -1.15
N PHE A 66 -17.61 -13.58 -0.75
CA PHE A 66 -17.62 -12.23 -1.32
C PHE A 66 -16.36 -11.46 -0.91
N LEU A 67 -15.98 -11.52 0.37
CA LEU A 67 -14.74 -10.90 0.85
C LEU A 67 -13.50 -11.53 0.19
N ASN A 68 -13.47 -12.86 0.03
CA ASN A 68 -12.39 -13.57 -0.66
C ASN A 68 -12.21 -13.05 -2.08
N ARG A 69 -13.32 -12.96 -2.84
CA ARG A 69 -13.32 -12.48 -4.22
C ARG A 69 -12.87 -11.02 -4.29
N SER A 70 -13.44 -10.15 -3.46
CA SER A 70 -13.04 -8.75 -3.41
C SER A 70 -11.58 -8.56 -2.99
N ALA A 71 -11.06 -9.38 -2.07
CA ALA A 71 -9.66 -9.34 -1.67
C ALA A 71 -8.72 -9.76 -2.81
N LYS A 72 -9.10 -10.75 -3.64
CA LYS A 72 -8.32 -11.15 -4.84
C LYS A 72 -8.25 -10.01 -5.85
N ASP A 73 -9.39 -9.37 -6.10
CA ASP A 73 -9.48 -8.23 -7.02
C ASP A 73 -8.67 -7.03 -6.48
N ALA A 74 -8.72 -6.77 -5.18
CA ALA A 74 -7.95 -5.71 -4.52
C ALA A 74 -6.44 -5.98 -4.57
N TYR A 75 -6.01 -7.21 -4.27
CA TYR A 75 -4.61 -7.64 -4.35
C TYR A 75 -4.06 -7.48 -5.77
N ARG A 76 -4.80 -7.92 -6.79
CA ARG A 76 -4.43 -7.72 -8.20
C ARG A 76 -4.34 -6.23 -8.53
N SER A 77 -5.33 -5.44 -8.11
CA SER A 77 -5.38 -4.00 -8.38
C SER A 77 -4.22 -3.25 -7.72
N TYR A 78 -3.81 -3.68 -6.54
CA TYR A 78 -2.65 -3.13 -5.84
C TYR A 78 -1.37 -3.35 -6.64
N ILE A 79 -1.10 -4.57 -7.11
CA ILE A 79 0.09 -4.85 -7.93
C ILE A 79 0.05 -4.07 -9.25
N LEU A 80 -1.12 -4.01 -9.90
CA LEU A 80 -1.30 -3.21 -11.12
C LEU A 80 -1.08 -1.72 -10.89
N ALA A 81 -1.41 -1.20 -9.71
CA ALA A 81 -1.13 0.19 -9.35
C ALA A 81 0.39 0.45 -9.30
N TYR A 82 1.19 -0.47 -8.76
CA TYR A 82 2.66 -0.38 -8.84
C TYR A 82 3.13 -0.49 -10.29
N ALA A 83 2.61 -1.46 -11.03
CA ALA A 83 2.97 -1.69 -12.42
C ALA A 83 2.64 -0.50 -13.33
N SER A 84 1.65 0.32 -13.00
CA SER A 84 1.23 1.50 -13.75
C SER A 84 1.76 2.83 -13.18
N HIS A 85 2.39 2.82 -12.00
CA HIS A 85 2.85 4.04 -11.33
C HIS A 85 3.89 4.82 -12.16
N ALA A 86 3.86 6.15 -12.14
CA ALA A 86 4.78 6.97 -12.95
C ALA A 86 6.23 6.91 -12.45
N LEU A 87 6.45 6.88 -11.14
CA LEU A 87 7.78 6.79 -10.52
C LEU A 87 8.26 5.33 -10.46
N LYS A 88 8.56 4.72 -11.62
CA LYS A 88 8.93 3.29 -11.76
C LYS A 88 10.13 2.87 -10.92
N HIS A 89 11.08 3.77 -10.71
CA HIS A 89 12.29 3.50 -9.92
C HIS A 89 12.05 3.44 -8.40
N ILE A 90 10.85 3.83 -7.93
CA ILE A 90 10.43 3.74 -6.53
C ILE A 90 9.33 2.69 -6.38
N PHE A 91 8.28 2.82 -7.20
CA PHE A 91 7.12 1.94 -7.17
C PHE A 91 7.20 1.01 -8.37
N THR A 92 7.86 -0.13 -8.19
CA THR A 92 7.93 -1.21 -9.18
C THR A 92 7.37 -2.50 -8.56
N PRO A 93 6.60 -3.31 -9.32
CA PRO A 93 6.18 -4.64 -8.88
C PRO A 93 7.34 -5.55 -8.48
N ASP A 94 8.50 -5.39 -9.11
CA ASP A 94 9.66 -6.27 -8.87
C ASP A 94 10.25 -6.11 -7.46
N ALA A 95 10.00 -4.96 -6.81
CA ALA A 95 10.43 -4.69 -5.44
C ALA A 95 9.41 -5.12 -4.38
N LEU A 96 8.25 -5.66 -4.79
CA LEU A 96 7.22 -6.14 -3.88
C LEU A 96 7.48 -7.59 -3.48
N ASP A 97 7.47 -7.85 -2.18
CA ASP A 97 7.24 -9.19 -1.65
C ASP A 97 5.76 -9.54 -1.83
N LEU A 98 5.44 -10.20 -2.94
CA LEU A 98 4.07 -10.59 -3.28
C LEU A 98 3.45 -11.53 -2.23
N GLU A 99 4.25 -12.33 -1.54
CA GLU A 99 3.77 -13.20 -0.48
C GLU A 99 3.34 -12.37 0.74
N ALA A 100 4.19 -11.45 1.21
CA ALA A 100 3.86 -10.55 2.31
C ALA A 100 2.68 -9.63 1.98
N VAL A 101 2.62 -9.09 0.75
CA VAL A 101 1.48 -8.29 0.30
C VAL A 101 0.21 -9.13 0.31
N SER A 102 0.25 -10.38 -0.17
CA SER A 102 -0.93 -11.26 -0.15
C SER A 102 -1.46 -11.53 1.25
N ARG A 103 -0.57 -11.69 2.25
CA ARG A 103 -0.94 -11.78 3.66
C ARG A 103 -1.62 -10.51 4.17
N GLY A 104 -1.19 -9.34 3.71
CA GLY A 104 -1.84 -8.06 4.00
C GLY A 104 -3.27 -7.94 3.46
N PHE A 105 -3.60 -8.70 2.41
CA PHE A 105 -4.97 -8.85 1.89
C PHE A 105 -5.75 -10.00 2.55
N GLY A 106 -5.17 -10.66 3.56
CA GLY A 106 -5.81 -11.74 4.33
C GLY A 106 -5.74 -13.11 3.65
N PHE A 107 -4.77 -13.35 2.77
CA PHE A 107 -4.53 -14.67 2.20
C PHE A 107 -3.42 -15.41 2.95
N ALA A 108 -3.74 -16.56 3.52
CA ALA A 108 -2.73 -17.48 4.05
C ALA A 108 -1.91 -18.15 2.92
N ILE A 109 -2.54 -18.33 1.75
CA ILE A 109 -1.89 -18.86 0.54
C ILE A 109 -2.03 -17.81 -0.56
N PRO A 110 -0.92 -17.31 -1.13
CA PRO A 110 -0.95 -16.29 -2.16
C PRO A 110 -1.81 -16.71 -3.36
N PRO A 111 -2.81 -15.91 -3.77
CA PRO A 111 -3.59 -16.20 -4.96
C PRO A 111 -2.72 -16.01 -6.21
N ARG A 112 -2.92 -16.86 -7.22
CA ARG A 112 -2.25 -16.70 -8.51
C ARG A 112 -2.74 -15.43 -9.20
N VAL A 113 -1.81 -14.57 -9.59
CA VAL A 113 -2.11 -13.36 -10.36
C VAL A 113 -1.41 -13.46 -11.70
N ASN A 114 -2.19 -13.54 -12.78
CA ASN A 114 -1.66 -13.34 -14.12
C ASN A 114 -1.49 -11.84 -14.34
N LEU A 115 -0.27 -11.37 -14.10
CA LEU A 115 0.14 -10.03 -14.47
C LEU A 115 0.46 -10.07 -15.97
N LEU A 116 -0.40 -9.47 -16.78
CA LEU A 116 -0.05 -9.08 -18.15
C LEU A 116 0.91 -7.88 -18.03
N ILE A 117 2.14 -8.14 -17.60
CA ILE A 117 3.19 -7.13 -17.62
C ILE A 117 3.58 -7.01 -19.09
N SER A 118 3.02 -6.01 -19.78
CA SER A 118 3.53 -5.65 -21.09
C SER A 118 5.01 -5.34 -20.94
N ALA A 119 5.86 -6.23 -21.46
CA ALA A 119 7.28 -5.99 -21.64
C ALA A 119 7.41 -4.74 -22.53
N THR A 120 7.51 -3.57 -21.90
CA THR A 120 7.95 -2.35 -22.57
C THR A 120 9.46 -2.39 -22.58
N GLY A 121 9.98 -3.26 -23.44
CA GLY A 121 11.38 -3.38 -23.80
C GLY A 121 11.43 -3.74 -25.28
N GLY A 122 11.49 -2.72 -26.13
CA GLY A 122 11.59 -2.89 -27.59
C GLY A 122 11.43 -1.55 -28.29
N GLY A 123 12.56 -0.91 -28.61
CA GLY A 123 12.66 0.35 -29.36
C GLY A 123 13.93 1.10 -29.01
#